data_AF-A0A1F9HWR0-F1
#
_entry.id   AF-A0A1F9HWR0-F1
#
_cell.length_a   1.000
_cell.length_b   1.000
_cell.length_c   1.000
_cell.angle_alpha   90.00
_cell.angle_beta   90.00
_cell.angle_gamma   90.00
#
_symmetry.space_group_name_H-M   'P 1'
#
loop_
_entity.id
_entity.type
_entity.pdbx_description
1 polymer ?
#
loop_
_entity_poly.entity_id
_entity_poly.type
_entity_poly.pdbx_seq_one_letter_code
_entity_poly.pdbx_strand_id
1 'polypeptide(L)'
;MPMRQQKYLKLLLLFTVLCFFMAGGITAKEKSKHPFDLFDHEMHTGFFESENIPCETCHADPESFEKREKINRLGCHKCHNSQEPLMPGATQECKVCHLGGKFPKPESHKAGWIAKHESYAKQNSKECTQCHSNAMFCIDCHKRRDTIQQRMHGRNFQFYHSIEARANPRKCDACHRVEYCQQCHAGRGNSKK
;
A
#
# COMPACT_ATOMS: atom_id res chain seq x y z
N MET A 1 -8.16 -1.67 -67.68
CA MET A 1 -7.55 -1.15 -66.43
C MET A 1 -8.55 -0.67 -65.34
N PRO A 2 -9.68 -1.34 -65.01
CA PRO A 2 -10.48 -0.94 -63.81
C PRO A 2 -10.60 -1.99 -62.69
N MET A 3 -10.35 -3.28 -62.95
CA MET A 3 -10.70 -4.34 -61.98
C MET A 3 -9.78 -4.48 -60.75
N ARG A 4 -8.53 -3.98 -60.82
CA ARG A 4 -7.56 -4.13 -59.72
C ARG A 4 -7.76 -3.08 -58.62
N GLN A 5 -8.14 -1.85 -59.00
CA GLN A 5 -8.41 -0.72 -58.08
C GLN A 5 -9.65 -0.97 -57.20
N GLN A 6 -10.72 -1.57 -57.75
CA GLN A 6 -11.93 -1.89 -56.97
C GLN A 6 -11.69 -2.94 -55.87
N LYS A 7 -10.76 -3.87 -56.06
CA LYS A 7 -10.41 -4.87 -55.04
C LYS A 7 -9.71 -4.24 -53.83
N TYR A 8 -8.80 -3.29 -54.07
CA TYR A 8 -8.11 -2.58 -52.99
C TYR A 8 -9.05 -1.62 -52.25
N LEU A 9 -9.96 -0.95 -52.94
CA LEU A 9 -10.95 -0.06 -52.31
C LEU A 9 -11.95 -0.81 -51.43
N LYS A 10 -12.43 -1.99 -51.87
CA LYS A 10 -13.26 -2.88 -51.04
C LYS A 10 -12.51 -3.45 -49.84
N LEU A 11 -11.22 -3.78 -50.00
CA LEU A 11 -10.40 -4.28 -48.90
C LEU A 11 -10.09 -3.19 -47.85
N LEU A 12 -9.89 -1.94 -48.28
CA LEU A 12 -9.69 -0.78 -47.40
C LEU A 12 -10.98 -0.39 -46.65
N LEU A 13 -12.14 -0.47 -47.31
CA LEU A 13 -13.45 -0.24 -46.67
C LEU A 13 -13.81 -1.34 -45.65
N LEU A 14 -13.49 -2.60 -45.93
CA LEU A 14 -13.66 -3.69 -44.96
C LEU A 14 -12.76 -3.54 -43.74
N PHE A 15 -11.52 -3.06 -43.91
CA PHE A 15 -10.59 -2.85 -42.81
C PHE A 15 -10.99 -1.67 -41.91
N THR A 16 -11.52 -0.60 -42.49
CA THR A 16 -11.96 0.60 -41.73
C THR A 16 -13.26 0.36 -40.95
N VAL A 17 -14.19 -0.44 -41.49
CA VAL A 17 -15.41 -0.84 -40.76
C VAL A 17 -15.08 -1.80 -39.60
N LEU A 18 -14.09 -2.67 -39.75
CA LEU A 18 -13.63 -3.56 -38.66
C LEU A 18 -12.95 -2.79 -37.52
N CYS A 19 -12.21 -1.72 -37.84
CA CYS A 19 -11.57 -0.88 -36.83
C CYS A 19 -12.57 -0.04 -36.00
N PHE A 20 -13.76 0.25 -36.53
CA PHE A 20 -14.76 1.07 -35.83
C PHE A 20 -15.55 0.30 -34.76
N PHE A 21 -15.59 -1.03 -34.82
CA PHE A 21 -16.28 -1.86 -33.82
C PHE A 21 -15.48 -2.12 -32.52
N MET A 22 -14.19 -1.76 -32.48
CA MET A 22 -13.29 -2.02 -31.34
C MET A 22 -13.21 -0.86 -30.32
N ALA A 23 -13.94 0.24 -30.52
CA ALA A 23 -13.85 1.44 -29.67
C ALA A 23 -14.99 1.60 -28.65
N GLY A 24 -15.86 0.59 -28.50
CA GLY A 24 -17.06 0.65 -27.66
C GLY A 24 -17.00 -0.18 -26.38
N GLY A 25 -15.83 -0.40 -25.79
CA GLY A 25 -15.71 -1.08 -24.50
C GLY A 25 -16.06 -0.13 -23.36
N ILE A 26 -17.33 -0.07 -22.96
CA ILE A 26 -17.71 0.51 -21.66
C ILE A 26 -17.07 -0.38 -20.60
N THR A 27 -15.94 0.05 -20.04
CA THR A 27 -15.35 -0.60 -18.88
C THR A 27 -16.31 -0.36 -17.71
N ALA A 28 -17.16 -1.34 -17.41
CA ALA A 28 -17.92 -1.35 -16.18
C ALA A 28 -16.90 -1.27 -15.05
N LYS A 29 -16.87 -0.14 -14.34
CA LYS A 29 -16.00 0.08 -13.19
C LYS A 29 -16.41 -0.92 -12.11
N GLU A 30 -15.70 -2.04 -12.05
CA GLU A 30 -15.94 -3.10 -11.09
C GLU A 30 -15.88 -2.49 -9.68
N LYS A 31 -17.01 -2.53 -8.97
CA LYS A 31 -17.09 -2.00 -7.61
C LYS A 31 -16.16 -2.85 -6.76
N SER A 32 -15.25 -2.21 -6.03
CA SER A 32 -14.34 -2.92 -5.13
C SER A 32 -15.16 -3.69 -4.09
N LYS A 33 -15.02 -5.02 -4.06
CA LYS A 33 -15.65 -5.90 -3.08
C LYS A 33 -15.21 -5.53 -1.67
N HIS A 34 -16.16 -5.55 -0.74
CA HIS A 34 -15.91 -5.41 0.69
C HIS A 34 -15.32 -6.73 1.24
N PRO A 35 -14.49 -6.72 2.30
CA PRO A 35 -14.00 -7.95 2.94
C PRO A 35 -15.08 -9.00 3.22
N PHE A 36 -16.26 -8.57 3.69
CA PHE A 36 -17.42 -9.45 3.90
C PHE A 36 -17.99 -10.08 2.63
N ASP A 37 -17.78 -9.49 1.46
CA ASP A 37 -18.21 -10.10 0.18
C ASP A 37 -17.27 -11.25 -0.25
N LEU A 38 -16.14 -11.42 0.44
CA LEU A 38 -15.15 -12.47 0.22
C LEU A 38 -15.18 -13.54 1.33
N PHE A 39 -15.99 -13.31 2.38
CA PHE A 39 -16.09 -14.21 3.51
C PHE A 39 -16.94 -15.43 3.15
N ASP A 40 -16.43 -16.62 3.46
CA ASP A 40 -17.13 -17.89 3.26
C ASP A 40 -17.53 -18.47 4.63
N HIS A 41 -18.83 -18.54 4.89
CA HIS A 41 -19.34 -18.98 6.19
C HIS A 41 -19.09 -20.46 6.45
N GLU A 42 -19.20 -21.32 5.42
CA GLU A 42 -19.05 -22.77 5.52
C GLU A 42 -17.60 -23.16 5.82
N MET A 43 -16.66 -22.49 5.15
CA MET A 43 -15.22 -22.67 5.40
C MET A 43 -14.84 -22.30 6.84
N HIS A 44 -15.44 -21.24 7.38
CA HIS A 44 -15.10 -20.76 8.72
C HIS A 44 -15.79 -21.54 9.84
N THR A 45 -17.06 -21.97 9.67
CA THR A 45 -17.81 -22.66 10.73
C THR A 45 -17.13 -23.96 11.18
N GLY A 46 -16.58 -24.75 10.25
CA GLY A 46 -15.90 -25.99 10.63
C GLY A 46 -14.68 -25.76 11.53
N PHE A 47 -13.93 -24.69 11.29
CA PHE A 47 -12.80 -24.30 12.14
C PHE A 47 -13.26 -23.66 13.47
N PHE A 48 -14.33 -22.86 13.43
CA PHE A 48 -14.87 -22.22 14.63
C PHE A 48 -15.39 -23.25 15.63
N GLU A 49 -16.00 -24.34 15.15
CA GLU A 49 -16.42 -25.45 16.00
C GLU A 49 -15.23 -26.18 16.62
N SER A 50 -14.15 -26.44 15.86
CA SER A 50 -12.98 -27.14 16.38
C SER A 50 -12.21 -26.34 17.44
N GLU A 51 -12.16 -25.01 17.28
CA GLU A 51 -11.48 -24.10 18.20
C GLU A 51 -12.43 -23.48 19.25
N ASN A 52 -13.68 -23.95 19.30
CA ASN A 52 -14.72 -23.48 20.22
C ASN A 52 -14.91 -21.93 20.20
N ILE A 53 -14.88 -21.36 18.99
CA ILE A 53 -15.05 -19.92 18.76
C ILE A 53 -16.55 -19.60 18.73
N PRO A 54 -17.05 -18.75 19.65
CA PRO A 54 -18.48 -18.44 19.74
C PRO A 54 -18.96 -17.61 18.55
N CYS A 55 -20.18 -17.86 18.09
CA CYS A 55 -20.85 -17.12 17.00
C CYS A 55 -20.88 -15.61 17.27
N GLU A 56 -21.01 -15.24 18.54
CA GLU A 56 -21.06 -13.87 19.07
C GLU A 56 -19.76 -13.08 18.80
N THR A 57 -18.68 -13.77 18.45
CA THR A 57 -17.45 -13.14 17.97
C THR A 57 -17.71 -12.20 16.79
N CYS A 58 -18.62 -12.63 15.91
CA CYS A 58 -19.05 -11.88 14.73
C CYS A 58 -20.49 -11.35 14.89
N HIS A 59 -21.38 -12.12 15.52
CA HIS A 59 -22.80 -11.82 15.65
C HIS A 59 -23.17 -11.31 17.05
N ALA A 60 -22.94 -10.02 17.31
CA ALA A 60 -23.10 -9.43 18.64
C ALA A 60 -24.56 -9.26 19.10
N ASP A 61 -25.51 -9.27 18.18
CA ASP A 61 -26.94 -9.06 18.44
C ASP A 61 -27.82 -9.94 17.54
N PRO A 62 -29.07 -10.24 17.90
CA PRO A 62 -29.95 -11.06 17.06
C PRO A 62 -30.17 -10.50 15.65
N GLU A 63 -30.18 -9.16 15.48
CA GLU A 63 -30.32 -8.56 14.14
C GLU A 63 -29.10 -8.80 13.26
N SER A 64 -27.92 -9.03 13.86
CA SER A 64 -26.67 -9.28 13.14
C SER A 64 -26.65 -10.62 12.39
N PHE A 65 -27.56 -11.53 12.70
CA PHE A 65 -27.77 -12.77 11.93
C PHE A 65 -28.55 -12.50 10.63
N GLU A 66 -29.35 -11.44 10.59
CA GLU A 66 -30.15 -11.08 9.42
C GLU A 66 -29.50 -9.98 8.57
N LYS A 67 -28.72 -9.08 9.20
CA LYS A 67 -28.19 -7.85 8.58
C LYS A 67 -26.67 -7.79 8.69
N ARG A 68 -26.00 -7.91 7.55
CA ARG A 68 -24.53 -7.86 7.47
C ARG A 68 -23.93 -6.56 8.01
N GLU A 69 -24.68 -5.46 7.97
CA GLU A 69 -24.24 -4.14 8.43
C GLU A 69 -24.01 -4.09 9.94
N LYS A 70 -24.67 -4.98 10.69
CA LYS A 70 -24.63 -5.09 12.16
C LYS A 70 -23.53 -6.02 12.66
N ILE A 71 -22.92 -6.82 11.78
CA ILE A 71 -21.84 -7.74 12.14
C ILE A 71 -20.65 -6.96 12.72
N ASN A 72 -20.05 -7.52 13.77
CA ASN A 72 -18.83 -7.01 14.36
C ASN A 72 -17.67 -7.08 13.36
N ARG A 73 -17.34 -5.94 12.76
CA ARG A 73 -16.29 -5.83 11.72
C ARG A 73 -14.88 -6.14 12.19
N LEU A 74 -14.65 -6.08 13.51
CA LEU A 74 -13.36 -6.43 14.11
C LEU A 74 -13.24 -7.92 14.43
N GLY A 75 -14.31 -8.72 14.26
CA GLY A 75 -14.28 -10.16 14.49
C GLY A 75 -13.19 -10.86 13.69
N CYS A 76 -13.06 -10.54 12.39
CA CYS A 76 -12.04 -11.11 11.51
C CYS A 76 -10.61 -10.89 12.04
N HIS A 77 -10.33 -9.69 12.57
CA HIS A 77 -8.99 -9.32 13.03
C HIS A 77 -8.57 -9.99 14.33
N LYS A 78 -9.50 -10.60 15.09
CA LYS A 78 -9.12 -11.35 16.29
C LYS A 78 -8.22 -12.55 15.97
N CYS A 79 -8.40 -13.15 14.79
CA CYS A 79 -7.65 -14.33 14.33
C CYS A 79 -6.68 -14.00 13.18
N HIS A 80 -7.08 -13.14 12.25
CA HIS A 80 -6.28 -12.81 11.05
C HIS A 80 -5.30 -11.64 11.23
N ASN A 81 -5.27 -11.03 12.41
CA ASN A 81 -4.32 -9.98 12.78
C ASN A 81 -3.81 -10.18 14.23
N SER A 82 -3.61 -11.44 14.62
CA SER A 82 -3.07 -11.83 15.92
C SER A 82 -1.54 -11.82 15.88
N GLN A 83 -0.87 -11.36 16.94
CA GLN A 83 0.60 -11.36 16.98
C GLN A 83 1.16 -12.70 17.46
N GLU A 84 0.66 -13.28 18.56
CA GLU A 84 0.95 -14.65 19.01
C GLU A 84 -0.08 -15.09 20.08
N PRO A 85 -0.52 -16.37 20.12
CA PRO A 85 -0.28 -17.40 19.11
C PRO A 85 -1.06 -17.10 17.82
N LEU A 86 -0.46 -17.42 16.68
CA LEU A 86 -1.14 -17.37 15.39
C LEU A 86 -2.20 -18.47 15.30
N MET A 87 -3.39 -18.13 14.78
CA MET A 87 -4.43 -19.14 14.53
C MET A 87 -4.01 -20.05 13.36
N PRO A 88 -3.92 -21.37 13.55
CA PRO A 88 -3.56 -22.30 12.48
C PRO A 88 -4.51 -22.16 11.27
N GLY A 89 -3.96 -22.01 10.07
CA GLY A 89 -4.74 -21.85 8.84
C GLY A 89 -5.30 -20.44 8.60
N ALA A 90 -5.23 -19.52 9.57
CA ALA A 90 -5.65 -18.13 9.38
C ALA A 90 -4.56 -17.33 8.66
N THR A 91 -4.83 -16.92 7.42
CA THR A 91 -3.94 -16.01 6.69
C THR A 91 -3.76 -14.68 7.42
N GLN A 92 -2.52 -14.19 7.48
CA GLN A 92 -2.19 -12.85 7.98
C GLN A 92 -2.00 -11.83 6.83
N GLU A 93 -2.21 -12.26 5.59
CA GLU A 93 -2.09 -11.39 4.43
C GLU A 93 -3.33 -10.49 4.29
N CYS A 94 -3.21 -9.24 4.72
CA CYS A 94 -4.32 -8.28 4.74
C CYS A 94 -5.00 -8.12 3.37
N LYS A 95 -4.24 -8.26 2.28
CA LYS A 95 -4.72 -8.06 0.89
C LYS A 95 -5.64 -9.17 0.39
N VAL A 96 -5.68 -10.33 1.05
CA VAL A 96 -6.60 -11.42 0.72
C VAL A 96 -8.05 -10.93 0.86
N CYS A 97 -8.33 -10.13 1.90
CA CYS A 97 -9.65 -9.57 2.15
C CYS A 97 -9.75 -8.08 1.76
N HIS A 98 -8.68 -7.30 1.95
CA HIS A 98 -8.65 -5.86 1.64
C HIS A 98 -8.14 -5.60 0.20
N LEU A 99 -8.97 -5.95 -0.78
CA LEU A 99 -8.63 -5.80 -2.19
C LEU A 99 -8.32 -4.34 -2.56
N GLY A 100 -7.26 -4.17 -3.35
CA GLY A 100 -6.75 -2.85 -3.74
C GLY A 100 -6.09 -2.05 -2.61
N GLY A 101 -5.81 -2.67 -1.45
CA GLY A 101 -5.11 -2.02 -0.34
C GLY A 101 -5.89 -0.86 0.28
N LYS A 102 -7.22 -0.87 0.15
CA LYS A 102 -8.07 0.15 0.75
C LYS A 102 -8.39 -0.22 2.19
N PHE A 103 -7.79 0.53 3.11
CA PHE A 103 -8.05 0.43 4.54
C PHE A 103 -8.78 1.70 5.02
N PRO A 104 -9.67 1.60 6.02
CA PRO A 104 -10.17 2.78 6.71
C PRO A 104 -8.97 3.55 7.28
N LYS A 105 -8.93 4.86 7.04
CA LYS A 105 -7.86 5.71 7.57
C LYS A 105 -7.96 5.73 9.09
N PRO A 106 -6.86 5.43 9.83
CA PRO A 106 -6.85 5.54 11.28
C PRO A 106 -7.14 6.97 11.74
N GLU A 107 -7.56 7.11 12.99
CA GLU A 107 -7.83 8.44 13.56
C GLU A 107 -6.62 9.37 13.53
N SER A 108 -5.41 8.80 13.57
CA SER A 108 -4.15 9.54 13.44
C SER A 108 -4.00 10.25 12.08
N HIS A 109 -4.71 9.81 11.04
CA HIS A 109 -4.61 10.34 9.67
C HIS A 109 -5.57 11.51 9.39
N LYS A 110 -5.76 12.38 10.38
CA LYS A 110 -6.56 13.61 10.28
C LYS A 110 -5.75 14.77 9.65
N ALA A 111 -6.43 15.90 9.45
CA ALA A 111 -5.80 17.14 9.02
C ALA A 111 -4.62 17.53 9.94
N GLY A 112 -3.53 18.03 9.33
CA GLY A 112 -2.31 18.37 10.06
C GLY A 112 -1.35 17.20 10.31
N TRP A 113 -1.59 16.02 9.71
CA TRP A 113 -0.71 14.84 9.81
C TRP A 113 0.78 15.18 9.60
N ILE A 114 1.13 15.97 8.59
CA ILE A 114 2.52 16.34 8.30
C ILE A 114 3.22 16.96 9.51
N ALA A 115 2.51 17.77 10.32
CA ALA A 115 3.07 18.41 11.50
C ALA A 115 3.15 17.49 12.74
N LYS A 116 2.37 16.40 12.77
CA LYS A 116 2.22 15.54 13.97
C LYS A 116 2.81 14.14 13.79
N HIS A 117 3.01 13.68 12.56
CA HIS A 117 3.48 12.31 12.30
C HIS A 117 4.84 11.99 12.93
N GLU A 118 5.70 13.00 13.09
CA GLU A 118 7.00 12.82 13.75
C GLU A 118 6.87 12.30 15.18
N SER A 119 5.93 12.82 15.97
CA SER A 119 5.76 12.37 17.36
C SER A 119 5.28 10.92 17.42
N TYR A 120 4.38 10.52 16.51
CA TYR A 120 3.92 9.13 16.41
C TYR A 120 5.05 8.20 15.93
N ALA A 121 5.81 8.61 14.91
CA ALA A 121 6.93 7.84 14.38
C ALA A 121 8.05 7.65 15.42
N LYS A 122 8.31 8.65 16.26
CA LYS A 122 9.28 8.57 17.38
C LYS A 122 8.82 7.62 18.48
N GLN A 123 7.52 7.55 18.76
CA GLN A 123 6.97 6.65 19.76
C GLN A 123 6.99 5.20 19.27
N ASN A 124 6.43 4.94 18.09
CA ASN A 124 6.35 3.60 17.54
C ASN A 124 6.23 3.60 16.01
N SER A 125 7.37 3.65 15.32
CA SER A 125 7.40 3.58 13.84
C SER A 125 6.87 2.25 13.27
N LYS A 126 6.86 1.17 14.07
CA LYS A 126 6.36 -0.14 13.63
C LYS A 126 4.85 -0.16 13.42
N GLU A 127 4.09 0.70 14.11
CA GLU A 127 2.64 0.84 13.88
C GLU A 127 2.31 1.24 12.44
N CYS A 128 3.13 2.09 11.84
CA CYS A 128 2.96 2.49 10.44
C CYS A 128 3.04 1.30 9.49
N THR A 129 3.92 0.33 9.79
CA THR A 129 4.17 -0.84 8.95
C THR A 129 3.06 -1.89 9.01
N GLN A 130 2.12 -1.78 9.96
CA GLN A 130 0.94 -2.65 10.01
C GLN A 130 0.02 -2.46 8.79
N CYS A 131 -0.03 -1.23 8.25
CA CYS A 131 -0.81 -0.94 7.04
C CYS A 131 0.08 -0.54 5.85
N HIS A 132 1.20 0.13 6.10
CA HIS A 132 2.13 0.56 5.06
C HIS A 132 3.30 -0.41 4.93
N SER A 133 3.10 -1.48 4.15
CA SER A 133 4.08 -2.57 4.02
C SER A 133 5.36 -2.21 3.24
N ASN A 134 5.36 -1.11 2.48
CA ASN A 134 6.53 -0.69 1.70
C ASN A 134 7.19 0.54 2.30
N ALA A 135 8.38 0.39 2.91
CA ALA A 135 9.17 1.47 3.51
C ALA A 135 9.39 2.71 2.63
N MET A 136 9.20 2.61 1.32
CA MET A 136 9.19 3.76 0.41
C MET A 136 8.15 4.83 0.79
N PHE A 137 7.07 4.51 1.50
CA PHE A 137 6.09 5.51 1.94
C PHE A 137 6.71 6.61 2.83
N CYS A 138 7.68 6.25 3.68
CA CYS A 138 8.46 7.21 4.48
C CYS A 138 9.32 8.06 3.55
N ILE A 139 10.07 7.39 2.68
CA ILE A 139 11.11 8.00 1.85
C ILE A 139 10.48 8.90 0.77
N ASP A 140 9.30 8.61 0.27
CA ASP A 140 8.60 9.42 -0.74
C ASP A 140 8.33 10.84 -0.26
N CYS A 141 8.18 11.05 1.04
CA CYS A 141 8.10 12.39 1.62
C CYS A 141 9.45 12.87 2.17
N HIS A 142 10.25 11.99 2.76
CA HIS A 142 11.50 12.36 3.43
C HIS A 142 12.67 12.62 2.47
N LYS A 143 12.63 12.10 1.23
CA LYS A 143 13.63 12.39 0.18
C LYS A 143 13.31 13.64 -0.63
N ARG A 144 12.08 14.16 -0.52
CA ARG A 144 11.57 15.24 -1.36
C ARG A 144 12.32 16.54 -1.11
N ARG A 145 12.77 17.19 -2.19
CA ARG A 145 13.49 18.48 -2.19
C ARG A 145 12.75 19.57 -2.98
N ASP A 146 11.51 19.27 -3.36
CA ASP A 146 10.58 20.11 -4.12
C ASP A 146 9.98 21.25 -3.30
N THR A 147 10.12 21.21 -1.97
CA THR A 147 9.65 22.26 -1.07
C THR A 147 10.81 23.07 -0.48
N ILE A 148 10.56 24.34 -0.15
CA ILE A 148 11.56 25.22 0.50
C ILE A 148 11.87 24.72 1.91
N GLN A 149 10.91 24.04 2.55
CA GLN A 149 11.09 23.45 3.87
C GLN A 149 12.18 22.35 3.82
N GLN A 150 13.30 22.61 4.48
CA GLN A 150 14.34 21.62 4.70
C GLN A 150 13.82 20.57 5.68
N ARG A 151 13.55 19.35 5.19
CA ARG A 151 12.99 18.28 6.04
C ARG A 151 14.06 17.39 6.65
N MET A 152 15.09 17.02 5.90
CA MET A 152 16.13 16.08 6.36
C MET A 152 17.53 16.67 6.24
N HIS A 153 17.86 17.21 5.05
CA HIS A 153 19.15 17.83 4.78
C HIS A 153 18.93 19.13 4.01
N GLY A 154 19.67 20.19 4.35
CA GLY A 154 19.69 21.41 3.55
C GLY A 154 20.45 21.23 2.24
N ARG A 155 20.28 22.17 1.29
CA ARG A 155 21.01 22.13 0.00
C ARG A 155 22.53 22.13 0.17
N ASN A 156 23.01 22.74 1.26
CA ASN A 156 24.41 22.87 1.59
C ASN A 156 24.96 21.71 2.43
N PHE A 157 24.20 20.62 2.64
CA PHE A 157 24.57 19.50 3.52
C PHE A 157 25.94 18.92 3.20
N GLN A 158 26.31 18.85 1.92
CA GLN A 158 27.64 18.40 1.51
C GLN A 158 28.80 19.16 2.20
N PHE A 159 28.59 20.42 2.58
CA PHE A 159 29.62 21.26 3.19
C PHE A 159 29.76 21.08 4.71
N TYR A 160 28.71 20.62 5.41
CA TYR A 160 28.72 20.54 6.88
C TYR A 160 28.40 19.15 7.45
N HIS A 161 27.98 18.18 6.64
CA HIS A 161 27.70 16.82 7.09
C HIS A 161 28.91 16.15 7.75
N SER A 162 30.14 16.63 7.48
CA SER A 162 31.36 16.12 8.13
C SER A 162 31.34 16.30 9.66
N ILE A 163 30.59 17.25 10.20
CA ILE A 163 30.43 17.43 11.66
C ILE A 163 29.49 16.34 12.19
N GLU A 164 28.33 16.17 11.56
CA GLU A 164 27.32 15.17 11.96
C GLU A 164 27.81 13.73 11.78
N ALA A 165 28.49 13.44 10.66
CA ALA A 165 29.06 12.14 10.35
C ALA A 165 30.18 11.74 11.32
N ARG A 166 30.95 12.71 11.84
CA ARG A 166 31.93 12.46 12.91
C ARG A 166 31.24 12.22 14.26
N ALA A 167 30.16 12.94 14.54
CA ALA A 167 29.44 12.81 15.81
C ALA A 167 28.71 11.46 15.92
N ASN A 168 28.01 11.02 14.86
CA ASN A 168 27.35 9.72 14.83
C ASN A 168 27.06 9.26 13.39
N PRO A 169 27.98 8.50 12.76
CA PRO A 169 27.80 8.04 11.39
C PRO A 169 26.64 7.04 11.24
N ARG A 170 26.27 6.30 12.31
CA ARG A 170 25.15 5.33 12.27
C ARG A 170 23.79 5.98 12.04
N LYS A 171 23.65 7.30 12.25
CA LYS A 171 22.40 8.02 11.92
C LYS A 171 22.13 8.05 10.41
N CYS A 172 23.18 7.99 9.59
CA CYS A 172 23.06 8.00 8.14
C CYS A 172 22.47 6.68 7.64
N ASP A 173 22.81 5.57 8.29
CA ASP A 173 22.43 4.21 7.91
C ASP A 173 20.92 3.93 8.05
N ALA A 174 20.19 4.82 8.75
CA ALA A 174 18.74 4.78 8.84
C ALA A 174 18.05 5.02 7.49
N CYS A 175 18.70 5.77 6.59
CA CYS A 175 18.14 6.15 5.29
C CYS A 175 19.09 5.84 4.12
N HIS A 176 20.39 5.91 4.34
CA HIS A 176 21.43 5.69 3.34
C HIS A 176 22.11 4.35 3.57
N ARG A 177 22.63 3.72 2.51
CA ARG A 177 23.53 2.57 2.65
C ARG A 177 24.98 3.02 2.53
N VAL A 178 25.92 2.19 2.99
CA VAL A 178 27.36 2.52 3.00
C VAL A 178 27.89 2.84 1.60
N GLU A 179 27.34 2.23 0.55
CA GLU A 179 27.72 2.50 -0.84
C GLU A 179 27.46 3.96 -1.24
N TYR A 180 26.45 4.61 -0.64
CA TYR A 180 26.18 6.04 -0.87
C TYR A 180 27.36 6.91 -0.44
N CYS A 181 27.96 6.61 0.71
CA CYS A 181 29.14 7.31 1.21
C CYS A 181 30.33 7.06 0.28
N GLN A 182 30.52 5.80 -0.14
CA GLN A 182 31.63 5.40 -1.01
C GLN A 182 31.59 6.09 -2.38
N GLN A 183 30.42 6.38 -2.94
CA GLN A 183 30.32 7.10 -4.22
C GLN A 183 31.08 8.43 -4.24
N CYS A 184 31.15 9.13 -3.11
CA CYS A 184 31.95 10.36 -2.98
C CYS A 184 33.30 10.13 -2.26
N HIS A 185 33.38 9.18 -1.32
CA HIS A 185 34.55 8.96 -0.45
C HIS A 185 35.50 7.85 -0.90
N ALA A 186 35.22 7.07 -1.95
CA ALA A 186 36.05 5.95 -2.42
C ALA A 186 37.38 6.38 -3.10
N GLY A 187 37.96 7.52 -2.74
CA GLY A 187 39.32 7.87 -3.11
C GLY A 187 39.52 8.35 -4.55
N ARG A 188 38.45 8.58 -5.32
CA ARG A 188 38.51 9.37 -6.58
C ARG A 188 37.84 10.71 -6.33
N GLY A 189 38.51 11.55 -5.54
CA GLY A 189 38.05 12.87 -5.13
C GLY A 189 37.84 13.81 -6.31
N ASN A 190 36.71 13.66 -6.98
CA ASN A 190 36.06 14.72 -7.73
C ASN A 190 34.79 15.08 -6.97
N SER A 191 34.96 15.65 -5.78
CA SER A 191 34.07 16.74 -5.37
C SER A 191 34.33 17.89 -6.35
N LYS A 192 33.79 17.80 -7.57
CA LYS A 192 33.85 18.92 -8.51
C LYS A 192 33.15 20.08 -7.84
N LYS A 193 33.95 21.08 -7.46
CA LYS A 193 33.51 22.45 -7.25
C LYS A 193 32.71 22.93 -8.47
#